data_AF-A0A7K3DW11-F1
#
_entry.id   AF-A0A7K3DW11-F1
#
_cell.length_a   1.000
_cell.length_b   1.000
_cell.length_c   1.000
_cell.angle_alpha   90.00
_cell.angle_beta   90.00
_cell.angle_gamma   90.00
#
_symmetry.space_group_name_H-M   'P 1'
#
loop_
_entity.id
_entity.type
_entity.pdbx_description
1 polymer ?
#
loop_
_entity_poly.entity_id
_entity_poly.type
_entity_poly.pdbx_seq_one_letter_code
_entity_poly.pdbx_strand_id
1 'polypeptide(L)'
;MNTALSRREALLGATFAAAGLLLGANSASASAASPSLASPSAASRSVGPESAGGVRVMPLGDSLTDGFTPYPGGYRVGLWQRLTADGHTVDFVGSQSNGPAELGDHDHEGHSGWRIDQLDANIDAWFPPADPRTVLLLIGTNDLNQNHDIAHAPDRLARLIDHIRAAAPRCELLVATVPPQSNATLESRVRAYNAAIPQVVAAKGPQTHLVAMYDALTTADLADGIHPTQAGYAKMAAVWYEALRAVPGSLEPLRSTTRSRPSGPSRARS
;
A
#
# COMPACT_ATOMS: atom_id res chain seq x y z
N MET A 1 -55.44 -33.18 10.32
CA MET A 1 -55.54 -33.89 9.02
C MET A 1 -54.95 -32.96 7.97
N ASN A 2 -53.67 -33.15 7.64
CA ASN A 2 -53.18 -33.74 6.36
C ASN A 2 -53.52 -32.85 5.15
N THR A 3 -52.61 -32.40 4.29
CA THR A 3 -51.37 -33.05 3.81
C THR A 3 -50.45 -32.03 3.12
N ALA A 4 -49.16 -32.38 3.07
CA ALA A 4 -48.02 -31.64 2.53
C ALA A 4 -47.81 -31.78 1.00
N LEU A 5 -46.70 -31.15 0.52
CA LEU A 5 -45.93 -31.28 -0.74
C LEU A 5 -46.00 -30.00 -1.61
N SER A 6 -44.93 -29.44 -2.20
CA SER A 6 -43.52 -29.82 -2.30
C SER A 6 -42.68 -28.65 -2.90
N ARG A 7 -41.47 -28.46 -2.35
CA ARG A 7 -40.19 -27.97 -2.90
C ARG A 7 -40.13 -27.32 -4.31
N ARG A 8 -39.34 -26.24 -4.42
CA ARG A 8 -38.00 -26.23 -5.08
C ARG A 8 -37.23 -24.92 -4.86
N GLU A 9 -35.99 -25.06 -4.38
CA GLU A 9 -34.91 -24.07 -4.36
C GLU A 9 -34.25 -23.94 -5.75
N ALA A 10 -33.56 -22.83 -6.03
CA ALA A 10 -32.27 -22.85 -6.75
C ALA A 10 -31.50 -21.53 -6.56
N LEU A 11 -30.38 -21.67 -5.85
CA LEU A 11 -29.27 -20.75 -5.64
C LEU A 11 -28.34 -20.81 -6.88
N LEU A 12 -28.00 -19.69 -7.51
CA LEU A 12 -26.95 -19.65 -8.54
C LEU A 12 -25.65 -19.13 -7.92
N GLY A 13 -24.77 -20.07 -7.53
CA GLY A 13 -23.34 -19.83 -7.35
C GLY A 13 -22.60 -20.32 -8.59
N ALA A 14 -21.88 -19.43 -9.27
CA ALA A 14 -21.06 -19.78 -10.42
C ALA A 14 -19.63 -20.13 -9.96
N THR A 15 -19.25 -21.40 -10.06
CA THR A 15 -17.87 -21.89 -10.00
C THR A 15 -17.38 -22.14 -11.42
N PHE A 16 -16.18 -21.64 -11.76
CA PHE A 16 -15.50 -21.98 -13.01
C PHE A 16 -14.60 -23.20 -12.81
N ALA A 17 -14.85 -24.24 -13.60
CA ALA A 17 -14.06 -25.47 -13.68
C ALA A 17 -13.00 -25.36 -14.79
N ALA A 18 -11.79 -25.84 -14.49
CA ALA A 18 -10.70 -26.03 -15.44
C ALA A 18 -10.93 -27.29 -16.30
N ALA A 19 -10.77 -27.19 -17.61
CA ALA A 19 -10.81 -28.30 -18.55
C ALA A 19 -9.40 -28.86 -18.78
N GLY A 20 -9.22 -30.15 -18.52
CA GLY A 20 -8.09 -30.94 -18.99
C GLY A 20 -8.43 -31.69 -20.28
N LEU A 21 -7.41 -31.93 -21.12
CA LEU A 21 -7.48 -32.88 -22.22
C LEU A 21 -6.26 -33.82 -22.12
N LEU A 22 -6.53 -35.11 -21.89
CA LEU A 22 -5.57 -36.21 -22.01
C LEU A 22 -5.49 -36.67 -23.47
N LEU A 23 -4.32 -37.18 -23.88
CA LEU A 23 -4.23 -38.45 -24.62
C LEU A 23 -2.80 -39.02 -24.62
N GLY A 24 -2.67 -40.33 -24.41
CA GLY A 24 -1.57 -41.15 -24.94
C GLY A 24 -0.73 -41.92 -23.92
N ALA A 25 -1.00 -43.22 -23.79
CA ALA A 25 -0.24 -44.18 -23.00
C ALA A 25 0.85 -44.89 -23.82
N ASN A 26 1.99 -45.24 -23.20
CA ASN A 26 2.58 -46.58 -23.32
C ASN A 26 3.67 -46.86 -22.26
N SER A 27 3.79 -48.15 -21.95
CA SER A 27 4.42 -48.82 -20.80
C SER A 27 5.96 -48.88 -20.78
N ALA A 28 6.55 -48.99 -19.57
CA ALA A 28 7.51 -50.04 -19.15
C ALA A 28 8.31 -49.62 -17.88
N SER A 29 8.45 -50.54 -16.93
CA SER A 29 9.20 -50.40 -15.68
C SER A 29 10.69 -50.70 -15.85
N ALA A 30 11.58 -49.91 -15.22
CA ALA A 30 12.85 -50.39 -14.64
C ALA A 30 13.47 -49.32 -13.73
N SER A 31 13.87 -49.75 -12.54
CA SER A 31 14.63 -48.98 -11.53
C SER A 31 16.10 -48.85 -11.95
N ALA A 32 16.67 -47.64 -11.86
CA ALA A 32 18.12 -47.44 -11.82
C ALA A 32 18.44 -46.13 -11.06
N ALA A 33 19.42 -46.24 -10.15
CA ALA A 33 19.87 -45.21 -9.23
C ALA A 33 20.54 -44.00 -9.91
N SER A 34 20.43 -42.84 -9.27
CA SER A 34 21.03 -41.56 -9.65
C SER A 34 22.56 -41.56 -9.67
N PRO A 35 23.15 -40.59 -10.37
CA PRO A 35 24.07 -39.70 -9.69
C PRO A 35 23.63 -38.24 -9.78
N SER A 36 23.72 -37.57 -8.62
CA SER A 36 23.45 -36.15 -8.41
C SER A 36 24.48 -35.28 -9.14
N LEU A 37 24.01 -34.40 -10.03
CA LEU A 37 24.78 -33.25 -10.50
C LEU A 37 24.36 -32.06 -9.63
N ALA A 38 25.23 -31.70 -8.69
CA ALA A 38 25.11 -30.51 -7.89
C ALA A 38 25.12 -29.27 -8.81
N SER A 39 23.95 -28.66 -9.00
CA SER A 39 23.87 -27.28 -9.50
C SER A 39 24.30 -26.35 -8.38
N PRO A 40 25.18 -25.36 -8.63
CA PRO A 40 25.48 -24.36 -7.62
C PRO A 40 24.20 -23.59 -7.31
N SER A 41 23.72 -23.77 -6.08
CA SER A 41 22.65 -22.99 -5.48
C SER A 41 23.02 -21.52 -5.61
N ALA A 42 22.32 -20.81 -6.50
CA ALA A 42 22.34 -19.36 -6.50
C ALA A 42 21.75 -18.94 -5.15
N ALA A 43 22.62 -18.55 -4.23
CA ALA A 43 22.22 -17.98 -2.96
C ALA A 43 21.21 -16.86 -3.24
N SER A 44 19.98 -17.06 -2.77
CA SER A 44 18.99 -16.00 -2.69
C SER A 44 19.60 -14.90 -1.83
N ARG A 45 20.12 -13.85 -2.46
CA ARG A 45 20.38 -12.59 -1.77
C ARG A 45 19.03 -12.17 -1.20
N SER A 46 18.91 -12.16 0.12
CA SER A 46 17.90 -11.36 0.78
C SER A 46 18.14 -9.93 0.32
N VAL A 47 17.27 -9.45 -0.57
CA VAL A 47 17.19 -8.04 -0.93
C VAL A 47 16.77 -7.34 0.36
N GLY A 48 17.74 -6.75 1.05
CA GLY A 48 17.44 -5.70 2.01
C GLY A 48 16.81 -4.51 1.25
N PRO A 49 16.25 -3.53 1.97
CA PRO A 49 15.61 -2.38 1.33
C PRO A 49 16.54 -1.76 0.28
N GLU A 50 15.99 -1.29 -0.84
CA GLU A 50 16.73 -0.64 -1.94
C GLU A 50 17.30 0.75 -1.56
N SER A 51 17.56 0.95 -0.26
CA SER A 51 17.92 2.21 0.37
C SER A 51 19.10 2.89 -0.31
N ALA A 52 18.78 3.97 -1.03
CA ALA A 52 19.75 4.84 -1.69
C ALA A 52 20.20 6.02 -0.79
N GLY A 53 19.81 6.02 0.49
CA GLY A 53 19.82 7.23 1.32
C GLY A 53 18.73 8.22 0.88
N GLY A 54 18.48 9.26 1.69
CA GLY A 54 17.44 10.25 1.40
C GLY A 54 16.29 10.23 2.39
N VAL A 55 15.15 10.80 1.98
CA VAL A 55 13.95 10.89 2.82
C VAL A 55 13.16 9.60 2.73
N ARG A 56 12.94 8.95 3.88
CA ARG A 56 12.18 7.70 3.97
C ARG A 56 10.68 7.97 3.82
N VAL A 57 10.10 7.57 2.70
CA VAL A 57 8.68 7.76 2.37
C VAL A 57 8.02 6.38 2.32
N MET A 58 6.94 6.17 3.08
CA MET A 58 6.20 4.91 3.08
C MET A 58 4.89 5.06 2.30
N PRO A 59 4.77 4.50 1.08
CA PRO A 59 3.49 4.28 0.44
C PRO A 59 2.73 3.19 1.20
N LEU A 60 1.64 3.55 1.89
CA LEU A 60 0.88 2.65 2.76
C LEU A 60 -0.58 2.54 2.28
N GLY A 61 -1.07 1.33 2.03
CA GLY A 61 -2.46 1.18 1.60
C GLY A 61 -2.84 -0.16 1.04
N ASP A 62 -3.84 -0.14 0.17
CA ASP A 62 -4.39 -1.33 -0.49
C ASP A 62 -3.85 -1.53 -1.92
N SER A 63 -4.65 -2.14 -2.80
CA SER A 63 -4.33 -2.42 -4.19
C SER A 63 -4.02 -1.18 -5.02
N LEU A 64 -4.51 0.00 -4.62
CA LEU A 64 -4.21 1.29 -5.25
C LEU A 64 -2.77 1.75 -4.98
N THR A 65 -2.19 1.33 -3.84
CA THR A 65 -0.79 1.58 -3.49
C THR A 65 0.13 0.46 -4.00
N ASP A 66 -0.34 -0.79 -3.93
CA ASP A 66 0.32 -1.96 -4.50
C ASP A 66 0.56 -1.79 -6.01
N GLY A 67 -0.37 -1.15 -6.73
CA GLY A 67 -0.33 -1.07 -8.19
C GLY A 67 -0.90 -2.34 -8.79
N PHE A 68 -2.20 -2.57 -8.57
CA PHE A 68 -2.85 -3.80 -9.01
C PHE A 68 -2.63 -4.08 -10.50
N THR A 69 -2.41 -5.35 -10.81
CA THR A 69 -2.18 -5.86 -12.17
C THR A 69 -3.23 -5.32 -13.14
N PRO A 70 -2.83 -4.83 -14.33
CA PRO A 70 -1.51 -4.97 -14.95
C PRO A 70 -0.53 -3.80 -14.70
N TYR A 71 -0.73 -2.97 -13.68
CA TYR A 71 0.07 -1.76 -13.45
C TYR A 71 0.93 -1.83 -12.17
N PRO A 72 1.90 -2.77 -12.07
CA PRO A 72 2.77 -2.86 -10.90
C PRO A 72 3.45 -1.51 -10.65
N GLY A 73 3.69 -1.17 -9.38
CA GLY A 73 4.19 0.15 -9.01
C GLY A 73 3.10 1.23 -8.92
N GLY A 74 2.03 1.15 -9.71
CA GLY A 74 0.92 2.10 -9.69
C GLY A 74 1.38 3.57 -9.74
N TYR A 75 0.91 4.39 -8.80
CA TYR A 75 1.32 5.80 -8.72
C TYR A 75 2.79 5.99 -8.32
N ARG A 76 3.44 4.99 -7.71
CA ARG A 76 4.83 5.10 -7.22
C ARG A 76 5.79 5.34 -8.38
N VAL A 77 5.51 4.79 -9.56
CA VAL A 77 6.30 5.03 -10.80
C VAL A 77 6.34 6.52 -11.15
N GLY A 78 5.17 7.14 -11.30
CA GLY A 78 5.09 8.57 -11.63
C GLY A 78 5.57 9.47 -10.50
N LEU A 79 5.38 9.05 -9.24
CA LEU A 79 5.81 9.82 -8.07
C LEU A 79 7.34 9.85 -7.98
N TRP A 80 8.00 8.69 -8.13
CA TRP A 80 9.45 8.57 -8.16
C TRP A 80 10.07 9.45 -9.25
N GLN A 81 9.52 9.42 -10.47
CA GLN A 81 9.99 10.23 -11.59
C GLN A 81 9.89 11.73 -11.29
N ARG A 82 8.80 12.19 -10.66
CA ARG A 82 8.64 13.61 -10.28
C ARG A 82 9.61 14.03 -9.18
N LEU A 83 9.80 13.19 -8.17
CA LEU A 83 10.72 13.46 -7.07
C LEU A 83 12.16 13.56 -7.55
N THR A 84 12.59 12.58 -8.35
CA THR A 84 13.95 12.55 -8.90
C THR A 84 14.22 13.65 -9.92
N ALA A 85 13.24 13.99 -10.77
CA ALA A 85 13.36 15.10 -11.72
C ALA A 85 13.58 16.45 -11.01
N ASP A 86 13.00 16.64 -9.82
CA ASP A 86 13.17 17.85 -9.01
C ASP A 86 14.36 17.76 -8.03
N GLY A 87 15.20 16.72 -8.16
CA GLY A 87 16.43 16.56 -7.38
C GLY A 87 16.23 16.09 -5.94
N HIS A 88 15.04 15.59 -5.59
CA HIS A 88 14.81 14.96 -4.29
C HIS A 88 15.43 13.56 -4.25
N THR A 89 16.20 13.30 -3.20
CA THR A 89 16.66 11.95 -2.85
C THR A 89 15.66 11.33 -1.87
N VAL A 90 14.97 10.28 -2.30
CA VAL A 90 13.95 9.57 -1.54
C VAL A 90 14.29 8.08 -1.47
N ASP A 91 13.84 7.46 -0.40
CA ASP A 91 13.96 6.03 -0.09
C ASP A 91 12.52 5.58 0.18
N PHE A 92 11.92 4.82 -0.74
CA PHE A 92 10.62 4.22 -0.44
C PHE A 92 10.84 3.09 0.57
N VAL A 93 9.95 3.00 1.56
CA VAL A 93 10.10 2.01 2.63
C VAL A 93 8.82 1.22 2.84
N GLY A 94 9.00 -0.06 3.12
CA GLY A 94 7.94 -1.00 3.46
C GLY A 94 8.43 -2.43 3.29
N SER A 95 7.59 -3.40 3.65
CA SER A 95 7.92 -4.83 3.59
C SER A 95 7.61 -5.47 2.23
N GLN A 96 6.82 -4.79 1.39
CA GLN A 96 6.45 -5.24 0.06
C GLN A 96 7.37 -4.61 -0.98
N SER A 97 7.54 -5.27 -2.12
CA SER A 97 8.38 -4.77 -3.21
C SER A 97 7.83 -5.23 -4.55
N ASN A 98 7.49 -4.26 -5.41
CA ASN A 98 7.10 -4.51 -6.81
C ASN A 98 7.23 -3.23 -7.65
N GLY A 99 7.21 -3.40 -8.97
CA GLY A 99 7.18 -2.31 -9.94
C GLY A 99 7.92 -2.69 -11.24
N PRO A 100 7.84 -1.83 -12.27
CA PRO A 100 8.61 -2.00 -13.49
C PRO A 100 10.03 -1.44 -13.29
N ALA A 101 10.96 -1.80 -14.18
CA ALA A 101 12.39 -1.44 -14.03
C ALA A 101 12.68 0.07 -13.99
N GLU A 102 11.77 0.91 -14.52
CA GLU A 102 11.88 2.37 -14.44
C GLU A 102 11.54 2.96 -13.05
N LEU A 103 10.95 2.17 -12.15
CA LEU A 103 10.79 2.55 -10.75
C LEU A 103 12.13 2.31 -10.05
N GLY A 104 12.80 3.37 -9.62
CA GLY A 104 14.15 3.26 -9.05
C GLY A 104 14.21 2.66 -7.64
N ASP A 105 13.08 2.62 -6.95
CA ASP A 105 12.91 2.01 -5.63
C ASP A 105 11.54 1.34 -5.57
N HIS A 106 11.54 0.02 -5.43
CA HIS A 106 10.35 -0.81 -5.54
C HIS A 106 9.59 -0.96 -4.22
N ASP A 107 10.15 -0.50 -3.10
CA ASP A 107 9.63 -0.81 -1.77
C ASP A 107 8.31 -0.07 -1.49
N HIS A 108 7.40 -0.73 -0.77
CA HIS A 108 6.10 -0.17 -0.37
C HIS A 108 5.44 -0.99 0.75
N GLU A 109 4.32 -0.48 1.27
CA GLU A 109 3.45 -1.17 2.22
C GLU A 109 2.01 -1.20 1.68
N GLY A 110 1.90 -1.58 0.40
CA GLY A 110 0.63 -1.73 -0.32
C GLY A 110 0.18 -3.18 -0.35
N HIS A 111 -1.05 -3.44 0.09
CA HIS A 111 -1.58 -4.81 0.26
C HIS A 111 -2.91 -4.97 -0.45
N SER A 112 -2.88 -5.58 -1.64
CA SER A 112 -4.08 -5.79 -2.46
C SER A 112 -5.21 -6.51 -1.69
N GLY A 113 -6.40 -5.91 -1.70
CA GLY A 113 -7.60 -6.45 -1.03
C GLY A 113 -7.72 -6.18 0.47
N TRP A 114 -6.74 -5.49 1.07
CA TRP A 114 -6.75 -5.24 2.51
C TRP A 114 -7.65 -4.06 2.91
N ARG A 115 -8.29 -4.23 4.06
CA ARG A 115 -9.10 -3.24 4.77
C ARG A 115 -8.29 -2.49 5.82
N ILE A 116 -8.92 -1.46 6.41
CA ILE A 116 -8.33 -0.66 7.50
C ILE A 116 -7.92 -1.53 8.69
N ASP A 117 -8.76 -2.46 9.15
CA ASP A 117 -8.49 -3.32 10.31
C ASP A 117 -7.28 -4.25 10.09
N GLN A 118 -7.14 -4.76 8.87
CA GLN A 118 -6.04 -5.65 8.50
C GLN A 118 -4.72 -4.88 8.44
N LEU A 119 -4.76 -3.66 7.90
CA LEU A 119 -3.59 -2.78 7.84
C LEU A 119 -3.17 -2.31 9.24
N ASP A 120 -4.14 -1.93 10.09
CA ASP A 120 -3.92 -1.49 11.48
C ASP A 120 -3.25 -2.57 12.35
N ALA A 121 -3.60 -3.84 12.15
CA ALA A 121 -3.05 -4.96 12.91
C ALA A 121 -1.53 -5.18 12.73
N ASN A 122 -0.88 -4.50 11.78
CA ASN A 122 0.52 -4.71 11.42
C ASN A 122 1.41 -3.47 11.64
N ILE A 123 0.86 -2.33 12.08
CA ILE A 123 1.59 -1.07 12.24
C ILE A 123 2.81 -1.23 13.16
N ASP A 124 2.64 -1.90 14.31
CA ASP A 124 3.72 -2.15 15.27
C ASP A 124 4.89 -2.98 14.68
N ALA A 125 4.62 -3.82 13.68
CA ALA A 125 5.63 -4.65 13.03
C ALA A 125 6.39 -3.87 11.95
N TRP A 126 5.69 -3.04 11.17
CA TRP A 126 6.26 -2.36 9.99
C TRP A 126 6.96 -1.05 10.32
N PHE A 127 6.40 -0.25 11.24
CA PHE A 127 6.87 1.12 11.45
C PHE A 127 8.25 1.21 12.12
N PRO A 128 8.59 0.44 13.16
CA PRO A 128 9.90 0.52 13.78
C PRO A 128 11.09 0.23 12.84
N PRO A 129 11.09 -0.83 12.00
CA PRO A 129 12.19 -1.06 11.06
C PRO A 129 12.16 -0.10 9.86
N ALA A 130 10.98 0.35 9.42
CA ALA A 130 10.85 1.27 8.29
C ALA A 130 11.18 2.73 8.65
N ASP A 131 11.04 3.14 9.93
CA ASP A 131 11.27 4.50 10.45
C ASP A 131 10.92 5.61 9.45
N PRO A 132 9.67 5.68 8.97
CA PRO A 132 9.31 6.57 7.89
C PRO A 132 9.37 8.04 8.35
N ARG A 133 9.94 8.92 7.52
CA ARG A 133 9.77 10.37 7.68
C ARG A 133 8.37 10.80 7.24
N THR A 134 7.85 10.18 6.19
CA THR A 134 6.56 10.54 5.61
C THR A 134 5.78 9.29 5.24
N VAL A 135 4.49 9.29 5.51
CA VAL A 135 3.58 8.19 5.17
C VAL A 135 2.52 8.71 4.21
N LEU A 136 2.30 8.00 3.10
CA LEU A 136 1.23 8.25 2.13
C LEU A 136 0.16 7.21 2.35
N LEU A 137 -0.87 7.54 3.13
CA LEU A 137 -1.95 6.62 3.49
C LEU A 137 -3.13 6.76 2.52
N LEU A 138 -3.43 5.68 1.80
CA LEU A 138 -4.67 5.52 1.02
C LEU A 138 -5.29 4.16 1.34
N ILE A 139 -6.38 4.18 2.10
CA ILE A 139 -7.03 2.95 2.58
C ILE A 139 -8.54 3.16 2.77
N GLY A 140 -9.29 2.07 2.74
CA GLY A 140 -10.73 2.05 2.97
C GLY A 140 -11.53 1.57 1.75
N THR A 141 -10.93 1.50 0.56
CA THR A 141 -11.57 0.98 -0.66
C THR A 141 -12.22 -0.39 -0.40
N ASN A 142 -11.49 -1.28 0.28
CA ASN A 142 -11.93 -2.63 0.56
C ASN A 142 -12.97 -2.72 1.68
N ASP A 143 -12.96 -1.83 2.68
CA ASP A 143 -14.03 -1.76 3.67
C ASP A 143 -15.38 -1.52 2.98
N LEU A 144 -15.39 -0.61 2.00
CA LEU A 144 -16.57 -0.24 1.22
C LEU A 144 -17.00 -1.34 0.25
N ASN A 145 -16.04 -1.93 -0.47
CA ASN A 145 -16.29 -2.92 -1.51
C ASN A 145 -16.68 -4.28 -0.94
N GLN A 146 -16.11 -4.67 0.21
CA GLN A 146 -16.41 -5.93 0.89
C GLN A 146 -17.64 -5.82 1.81
N ASN A 147 -18.30 -4.65 1.85
CA ASN A 147 -19.43 -4.38 2.73
C ASN A 147 -19.10 -4.62 4.22
N HIS A 148 -17.87 -4.28 4.62
CA HIS A 148 -17.36 -4.53 5.95
C HIS A 148 -17.55 -3.30 6.83
N ASP A 149 -18.55 -3.36 7.70
CA ASP A 149 -18.81 -2.38 8.75
C ASP A 149 -18.61 -0.92 8.28
N ILE A 150 -19.26 -0.57 7.17
CA ILE A 150 -19.05 0.68 6.44
C ILE A 150 -19.31 1.90 7.34
N ALA A 151 -20.32 1.82 8.20
CA ALA A 151 -20.72 2.91 9.09
C ALA A 151 -19.60 3.35 10.03
N HIS A 152 -18.75 2.42 10.49
CA HIS A 152 -17.64 2.70 11.40
C HIS A 152 -16.27 2.72 10.69
N ALA A 153 -16.22 2.69 9.35
CA ALA A 153 -14.97 2.82 8.62
C ALA A 153 -14.22 4.14 8.95
N PRO A 154 -14.90 5.31 9.08
CA PRO A 154 -14.23 6.53 9.54
C PRO A 154 -13.61 6.41 10.94
N ASP A 155 -14.28 5.72 11.87
CA ASP A 155 -13.74 5.51 13.23
C ASP A 155 -12.53 4.57 13.21
N ARG A 156 -12.55 3.54 12.33
CA ARG A 156 -11.38 2.67 12.12
C ARG A 156 -10.22 3.45 11.52
N LEU A 157 -10.46 4.33 10.54
CA LEU A 157 -9.43 5.22 10.00
C LEU A 157 -8.86 6.13 11.10
N ALA A 158 -9.73 6.70 11.94
CA ALA A 158 -9.30 7.56 13.04
C ALA A 158 -8.38 6.82 14.02
N ARG A 159 -8.69 5.56 14.36
CA ARG A 159 -7.85 4.71 15.22
C ARG A 159 -6.53 4.32 14.56
N LEU A 160 -6.56 3.97 13.27
CA LEU A 160 -5.36 3.68 12.49
C LEU A 160 -4.40 4.89 12.49
N ILE A 161 -4.94 6.10 12.30
CA ILE A 161 -4.13 7.32 12.37
C ILE A 161 -3.49 7.47 13.75
N ASP A 162 -4.26 7.29 14.84
CA ASP A 162 -3.70 7.35 16.21
C ASP A 162 -2.57 6.34 16.41
N HIS A 163 -2.75 5.12 15.92
CA HIS A 163 -1.76 4.05 16.00
C HIS A 163 -0.47 4.41 15.23
N ILE A 164 -0.60 4.93 14.00
CA ILE A 164 0.52 5.45 13.21
C ILE A 164 1.22 6.63 13.91
N ARG A 165 0.48 7.51 14.60
CA ARG A 165 1.07 8.60 15.39
C ARG A 165 1.81 8.08 16.62
N ALA A 166 1.32 7.04 17.27
CA ALA A 166 2.00 6.42 18.40
C ALA A 166 3.31 5.72 17.94
N ALA A 167 3.28 5.02 16.81
CA ALA A 167 4.43 4.28 16.29
C ALA A 167 5.51 5.19 15.67
N ALA A 168 5.12 6.28 14.98
CA ALA A 168 6.04 7.23 14.35
C ALA A 168 5.64 8.69 14.64
N PRO A 169 5.82 9.17 15.89
CA PRO A 169 5.29 10.47 16.35
C PRO A 169 5.89 11.69 15.65
N ARG A 170 6.98 11.52 14.88
CA ARG A 170 7.66 12.60 14.17
C ARG A 170 7.39 12.61 12.67
N CYS A 171 6.75 11.58 12.12
CA CYS A 171 6.55 11.51 10.67
C CYS A 171 5.49 12.52 10.21
N GLU A 172 5.52 12.93 8.95
CA GLU A 172 4.37 13.58 8.32
C GLU A 172 3.42 12.50 7.79
N LEU A 173 2.15 12.53 8.17
CA LEU A 173 1.15 11.57 7.71
C LEU A 173 0.18 12.26 6.74
N LEU A 174 0.24 11.87 5.47
CA LEU A 174 -0.67 12.37 4.44
C LEU A 174 -1.75 11.32 4.18
N VAL A 175 -3.01 11.68 4.44
CA VAL A 175 -4.18 10.78 4.33
C VAL A 175 -5.02 11.19 3.13
N ALA A 176 -5.10 10.31 2.14
CA ALA A 176 -5.84 10.53 0.92
C ALA A 176 -7.30 10.09 1.01
N THR A 177 -8.19 10.84 0.35
CA THR A 177 -9.54 10.37 0.03
C THR A 177 -9.49 9.22 -0.99
N VAL A 178 -10.45 8.28 -0.95
CA VAL A 178 -10.51 7.16 -1.90
C VAL A 178 -10.96 7.65 -3.28
N PRO A 179 -10.35 7.25 -4.41
CA PRO A 179 -10.81 7.60 -5.76
C PRO A 179 -12.24 7.15 -6.08
N PRO A 180 -12.93 7.75 -7.08
CA PRO A 180 -14.26 7.33 -7.48
C PRO A 180 -14.29 5.89 -8.01
N GLN A 181 -15.46 5.27 -8.00
CA GLN A 181 -15.69 3.94 -8.57
C GLN A 181 -16.82 3.94 -9.62
N SER A 182 -16.76 3.02 -10.57
CA SER A 182 -17.77 2.93 -11.65
C SER A 182 -19.11 2.35 -11.18
N ASN A 183 -19.12 1.52 -10.14
CA ASN A 183 -20.35 0.97 -9.58
C ASN A 183 -21.05 2.01 -8.70
N ALA A 184 -22.29 2.38 -9.03
CA ALA A 184 -23.02 3.44 -8.33
C ALA A 184 -23.22 3.20 -6.82
N THR A 185 -23.39 1.94 -6.39
CA THR A 185 -23.52 1.59 -4.97
C THR A 185 -22.21 1.78 -4.24
N LEU A 186 -21.10 1.31 -4.82
CA LEU A 186 -19.77 1.47 -4.23
C LEU A 186 -19.35 2.94 -4.22
N GLU A 187 -19.61 3.66 -5.30
CA GLU A 187 -19.36 5.09 -5.41
C GLU A 187 -20.15 5.92 -4.38
N SER A 188 -21.40 5.55 -4.10
CA SER A 188 -22.15 6.20 -3.01
C SER A 188 -21.51 5.97 -1.65
N ARG A 189 -20.90 4.79 -1.42
CA ARG A 189 -20.16 4.48 -0.18
C ARG A 189 -18.85 5.24 -0.12
N VAL A 190 -18.12 5.35 -1.23
CA VAL A 190 -16.90 6.16 -1.37
C VAL A 190 -17.18 7.61 -1.00
N ARG A 191 -18.21 8.22 -1.57
CA ARG A 191 -18.57 9.61 -1.22
C ARG A 191 -18.92 9.79 0.25
N ALA A 192 -19.69 8.87 0.83
CA ALA A 192 -20.05 8.93 2.25
C ALA A 192 -18.82 8.79 3.16
N TYR A 193 -17.90 7.88 2.85
CA TYR A 193 -16.64 7.70 3.57
C TYR A 193 -15.73 8.93 3.43
N ASN A 194 -15.51 9.39 2.19
CA ASN A 194 -14.68 10.57 1.91
C ASN A 194 -15.20 11.84 2.58
N ALA A 195 -16.52 12.00 2.73
CA ALA A 195 -17.09 13.15 3.44
C ALA A 195 -16.69 13.23 4.93
N ALA A 196 -16.33 12.09 5.55
CA ALA A 196 -15.89 12.05 6.94
C ALA A 196 -14.37 12.29 7.12
N ILE A 197 -13.55 11.95 6.11
CA ILE A 197 -12.07 11.99 6.20
C ILE A 197 -11.54 13.39 6.61
N PRO A 198 -12.03 14.53 6.08
CA PRO A 198 -11.53 15.84 6.47
C PRO A 198 -11.66 16.10 7.99
N GLN A 199 -12.78 15.72 8.59
CA GLN A 199 -12.98 15.88 10.04
C GLN A 199 -12.11 14.91 10.84
N VAL A 200 -11.97 13.67 10.38
CA VAL A 200 -11.07 12.69 11.00
C VAL A 200 -9.64 13.22 11.02
N VAL A 201 -9.12 13.71 9.89
CA VAL A 201 -7.75 14.25 9.77
C VAL A 201 -7.57 15.50 10.62
N ALA A 202 -8.49 16.45 10.57
CA ALA A 202 -8.41 17.70 11.34
C ALA A 202 -8.32 17.47 12.86
N ALA A 203 -8.79 16.33 13.36
CA ALA A 203 -8.73 15.97 14.77
C ALA A 203 -7.36 15.38 15.22
N LYS A 204 -6.40 15.14 14.31
CA LYS A 204 -5.18 14.33 14.57
C LYS A 204 -3.88 15.15 14.71
N GLY A 205 -4.01 16.46 14.87
CA GLY A 205 -2.89 17.37 15.12
C GLY A 205 -2.12 17.77 13.85
N PRO A 206 -1.09 18.63 13.99
CA PRO A 206 -0.51 19.37 12.87
C PRO A 206 0.34 18.55 11.90
N GLN A 207 0.68 17.30 12.24
CA GLN A 207 1.46 16.40 11.38
C GLN A 207 0.59 15.38 10.61
N THR A 208 -0.72 15.62 10.56
CA THR A 208 -1.67 14.82 9.78
C THR A 208 -2.35 15.73 8.77
N HIS A 209 -2.23 15.37 7.48
CA HIS A 209 -2.60 16.22 6.36
C HIS A 209 -3.59 15.52 5.46
N LEU A 210 -4.59 16.25 4.98
CA LEU A 210 -5.57 15.72 4.04
C LEU A 210 -5.03 15.84 2.61
N VAL A 211 -5.19 14.78 1.81
CA VAL A 211 -4.89 14.79 0.38
C VAL A 211 -6.16 14.54 -0.42
N ALA A 212 -6.59 15.54 -1.19
CA ALA A 212 -7.79 15.49 -2.02
C ALA A 212 -7.56 14.67 -3.32
N MET A 213 -7.44 13.36 -3.17
CA MET A 213 -7.17 12.42 -4.28
C MET A 213 -8.41 12.10 -5.13
N TYR A 214 -9.61 12.16 -4.54
CA TYR A 214 -10.86 11.80 -5.23
C TYR A 214 -11.09 12.67 -6.46
N ASP A 215 -10.90 13.99 -6.33
CA ASP A 215 -11.18 14.96 -7.39
C ASP A 215 -10.22 14.89 -8.57
N ALA A 216 -9.08 14.21 -8.43
CA ALA A 216 -8.10 14.07 -9.50
C ALA A 216 -8.43 12.95 -10.48
N LEU A 217 -9.37 12.06 -10.15
CA LEU A 217 -9.73 10.90 -10.97
C LEU A 217 -11.20 10.96 -11.36
N THR A 218 -11.49 10.32 -12.49
CA THR A 218 -12.85 10.03 -12.94
C THR A 218 -12.99 8.54 -13.22
N THR A 219 -14.21 8.06 -13.43
CA THR A 219 -14.43 6.65 -13.80
C THR A 219 -13.78 6.27 -15.14
N ALA A 220 -13.50 7.25 -16.02
CA ALA A 220 -12.77 7.02 -17.26
C ALA A 220 -11.27 6.71 -17.04
N ASP A 221 -10.75 7.02 -15.86
CA ASP A 221 -9.38 6.72 -15.49
C ASP A 221 -9.20 5.29 -14.94
N LEU A 222 -10.29 4.50 -14.83
CA LEU A 222 -10.31 3.18 -14.20
C LEU A 222 -10.34 2.05 -15.24
N ALA A 223 -9.52 1.01 -15.03
CA ALA A 223 -9.42 -0.13 -15.93
C ALA A 223 -10.55 -1.15 -15.75
N ASP A 224 -10.99 -1.38 -14.51
CA ASP A 224 -12.01 -2.35 -14.14
C ASP A 224 -13.15 -1.72 -13.30
N GLY A 225 -13.15 -0.39 -13.20
CA GLY A 225 -14.10 0.37 -12.40
C GLY A 225 -13.71 0.56 -10.93
N ILE A 226 -12.54 0.06 -10.50
CA ILE A 226 -11.95 0.29 -9.18
C ILE A 226 -10.50 0.75 -9.34
N HIS A 227 -9.69 0.01 -10.09
CA HIS A 227 -8.26 0.24 -10.21
C HIS A 227 -7.94 1.22 -11.34
N PRO A 228 -7.10 2.23 -11.10
CA PRO A 228 -6.66 3.15 -12.13
C PRO A 228 -5.92 2.46 -13.28
N THR A 229 -6.07 3.03 -14.46
CA THR A 229 -5.17 2.81 -15.60
C THR A 229 -3.82 3.47 -15.35
N GLN A 230 -2.84 3.23 -16.23
CA GLN A 230 -1.56 3.96 -16.20
C GLN A 230 -1.76 5.49 -16.15
N ALA A 231 -2.71 6.02 -16.93
CA ALA A 231 -3.00 7.45 -16.95
C ALA A 231 -3.64 7.92 -15.63
N GLY A 232 -4.53 7.11 -15.04
CA GLY A 232 -5.11 7.39 -13.72
C GLY A 232 -4.06 7.41 -12.61
N TYR A 233 -3.15 6.43 -12.59
CA TYR A 233 -2.03 6.40 -11.65
C TYR A 233 -1.07 7.59 -11.85
N ALA A 234 -0.86 8.06 -13.09
CA ALA A 234 -0.07 9.26 -13.34
C ALA A 234 -0.71 10.54 -12.76
N LYS A 235 -2.05 10.63 -12.70
CA LYS A 235 -2.76 11.71 -12.01
C LYS A 235 -2.60 11.60 -10.50
N MET A 236 -2.75 10.39 -9.94
CA MET A 236 -2.50 10.15 -8.51
C MET A 236 -1.08 10.53 -8.09
N ALA A 237 -0.09 10.18 -8.92
CA ALA A 237 1.29 10.56 -8.70
C ALA A 237 1.50 12.08 -8.63
N ALA A 238 0.80 12.85 -9.48
CA ALA A 238 0.83 14.30 -9.44
C ALA A 238 0.25 14.84 -8.12
N VAL A 239 -0.88 14.31 -7.68
CA VAL A 239 -1.52 14.72 -6.41
C VAL A 239 -0.60 14.47 -5.23
N TRP A 240 -0.03 13.26 -5.13
CA TRP A 240 0.90 12.93 -4.06
C TRP A 240 2.13 13.83 -4.06
N TYR A 241 2.69 14.10 -5.24
CA TYR A 241 3.85 14.95 -5.40
C TYR A 241 3.58 16.39 -4.94
N GLU A 242 2.46 16.99 -5.35
CA GLU A 242 2.07 18.33 -4.90
C GLU A 242 1.83 18.36 -3.38
N ALA A 243 1.19 17.33 -2.83
CA ALA A 243 0.95 17.24 -1.39
C ALA A 243 2.26 17.13 -0.59
N LEU A 244 3.24 16.34 -1.07
CA LEU A 244 4.56 16.27 -0.48
C LEU A 244 5.22 17.65 -0.48
N ARG A 245 5.27 18.34 -1.61
CA ARG A 245 5.87 19.69 -1.69
C ARG A 245 5.18 20.72 -0.79
N ALA A 246 3.87 20.60 -0.61
CA ALA A 246 3.09 21.54 0.19
C ALA A 246 3.28 21.37 1.70
N VAL A 247 3.64 20.17 2.17
CA VAL A 247 3.85 19.88 3.60
C VAL A 247 5.31 20.14 4.00
N PRO A 248 5.59 21.14 4.86
CA PRO A 248 6.95 21.40 5.31
C PRO A 248 7.57 20.19 6.00
N GLY A 249 8.79 19.84 5.59
CA GLY A 249 9.54 18.73 6.17
C GLY A 249 9.17 17.34 5.67
N SER A 250 8.13 17.17 4.85
CA SER A 250 7.76 15.85 4.30
C SER A 250 8.85 15.26 3.39
N LEU A 251 9.69 16.12 2.79
CA LEU A 251 10.84 15.80 1.95
C LEU A 251 12.16 16.22 2.60
N GLU A 252 12.19 16.30 3.94
CA GLU A 252 13.42 16.53 4.70
C GLU A 252 13.72 15.32 5.59
N PRO A 253 14.94 14.77 5.61
CA PRO A 253 15.26 13.64 6.47
C PRO A 253 15.01 13.96 7.95
N LEU A 254 14.59 12.98 8.75
CA LEU A 254 14.57 13.13 10.20
C LEU A 254 16.01 13.42 10.65
N ARG A 255 16.26 14.61 11.23
CA ARG A 255 17.58 14.90 11.79
C ARG A 255 17.92 13.81 12.80
N SER A 256 19.02 13.11 12.57
CA SER A 256 19.58 12.19 13.53
C SER A 256 19.95 13.01 14.76
N THR A 257 19.37 12.65 15.91
CA THR A 257 19.81 13.21 17.19
C THR A 257 21.19 12.65 17.48
N THR A 258 22.23 13.25 16.90
CA THR A 258 23.60 13.04 17.36
C THR A 258 23.64 13.56 18.80
N ARG A 259 23.52 12.65 19.76
CA ARG A 259 23.81 12.91 21.16
C ARG A 259 25.25 13.41 21.20
N SER A 260 25.43 14.72 21.35
CA SER A 260 26.74 15.33 21.52
C SER A 260 27.41 14.64 22.70
N ARG A 261 28.44 13.83 22.42
CA ARG A 261 29.22 13.18 23.46
C ARG A 261 29.88 14.30 24.29
N PRO A 262 29.64 14.41 25.60
CA PRO A 262 30.30 15.43 26.39
C PRO A 262 31.82 15.21 26.26
N SER A 263 32.55 16.24 25.85
CA SER A 263 34.01 16.24 25.91
C SER A 263 34.41 16.09 27.37
N GLY A 264 34.84 14.88 27.74
CA GLY A 264 35.39 14.62 29.07
C GLY A 264 36.62 15.51 29.32
N PRO A 265 36.88 15.92 30.57
CA PRO A 265 37.95 16.85 30.88
C PRO A 265 39.32 16.25 30.55
N SER A 266 40.14 17.04 29.86
CA SER A 266 41.54 16.75 29.57
C SER A 266 42.31 16.56 30.88
N ARG A 267 42.87 15.36 31.09
CA ARG A 267 43.83 15.11 32.17
C ARG A 267 45.12 15.87 31.87
N ALA A 268 45.36 16.96 32.59
CA ALA A 268 46.68 17.54 32.72
C ALA A 268 47.61 16.51 33.40
N ARG A 269 48.72 16.18 32.75
CA ARG A 269 49.85 15.48 33.36
C ARG A 269 50.59 16.49 34.24
N SER A 270 50.90 16.08 35.46
CA SER A 270 51.94 16.66 36.32
C SER A 270 52.93 15.56 36.62
#